data_AF-A0A173R6V0-F1
#
_entry.id   AF-A0A173R6V0-F1
#
_cell.length_a   1.000
_cell.length_b   1.000
_cell.length_c   1.000
_cell.angle_alpha   90.00
_cell.angle_beta   90.00
_cell.angle_gamma   90.00
#
_symmetry.space_group_name_H-M   'P 1'
#
loop_
_entity.id
_entity.type
_entity.pdbx_description
1 polymer ?
#
loop_
_entity_poly.entity_id
_entity_poly.type
_entity_poly.pdbx_seq_one_letter_code
_entity_poly.pdbx_strand_id
1 'polypeptide(L)'
;MNDALLSSKNMCWCTPPDFFAELDREFHFELDPASTDKSAKCAKHFTPDDDGLKQDWGGVSRVLQSAIRPSDRRLGTKRLRRKPEARHHRGYAHSFAD
;
A
#
# COMPACT_ATOMS: atom_id res chain seq x y z
N MET A 1 8.10 20.96 25.88
CA MET A 1 7.79 20.33 24.57
C MET A 1 7.94 21.42 23.53
N ASN A 2 8.76 21.24 22.49
CA ASN A 2 8.72 22.15 21.34
C ASN A 2 7.58 21.67 20.44
N ASP A 3 6.55 22.50 20.26
CA ASP A 3 5.46 22.23 19.31
C ASP A 3 6.05 22.20 17.90
N ALA A 4 6.30 21.00 17.41
CA ALA A 4 7.06 20.74 16.19
C ALA A 4 6.28 21.17 14.94
N LEU A 5 6.89 22.06 14.15
CA LEU A 5 7.09 22.10 12.69
C LEU A 5 6.11 21.38 11.72
N LEU A 6 4.84 21.18 12.05
CA LEU A 6 3.85 20.64 11.11
C LEU A 6 2.62 21.55 11.09
N SER A 7 2.76 22.71 10.45
CA SER A 7 1.63 23.59 10.15
C SER A 7 1.30 23.57 8.65
N SER A 8 0.91 22.41 8.12
CA SER A 8 0.03 22.44 6.94
C SER A 8 -1.39 22.15 7.41
N LYS A 9 -2.21 23.20 7.45
CA LYS A 9 -3.65 23.08 7.73
C LYS A 9 -4.40 22.38 6.59
N ASN A 10 -3.73 22.21 5.45
CA ASN A 10 -4.24 21.59 4.24
C ASN A 10 -3.43 20.33 3.88
N MET A 11 -4.12 19.20 3.78
CA MET A 11 -3.58 17.90 3.36
C MET A 11 -3.88 17.58 1.88
N CYS A 12 -4.57 18.47 1.15
CA CYS A 12 -5.04 18.24 -0.22
C CYS A 12 -3.98 18.58 -1.27
N TRP A 13 -2.76 18.04 -1.12
CA TRP A 13 -1.74 18.17 -2.16
C TRP A 13 -2.07 17.22 -3.31
N CYS A 14 -2.30 17.79 -4.49
CA CYS A 14 -2.71 17.05 -5.68
C CYS A 14 -1.63 17.12 -6.76
N THR A 15 -1.51 16.05 -7.55
CA THR A 15 -0.63 16.02 -8.73
C THR A 15 -1.14 17.00 -9.80
N PRO A 16 -0.30 17.92 -10.32
CA PRO A 16 -0.67 18.80 -11.43
C PRO A 16 -1.23 17.99 -12.61
N PRO A 17 -2.34 18.44 -13.24
CA PRO A 17 -3.01 17.68 -14.30
C PRO A 17 -2.08 17.28 -15.46
N ASP A 18 -1.27 18.21 -15.96
CA ASP A 18 -0.42 17.98 -17.13
C ASP A 18 0.65 16.92 -16.85
N PHE A 19 1.25 16.96 -15.65
CA PHE A 19 2.24 15.97 -15.22
C PHE A 19 1.62 14.57 -15.07
N PHE A 20 0.41 14.48 -14.51
CA PHE A 20 -0.29 13.21 -14.43
C PHE A 20 -0.62 12.67 -15.83
N ALA A 21 -1.08 13.51 -16.75
CA ALA A 21 -1.48 13.10 -18.09
C ALA A 21 -0.31 12.51 -18.92
N GLU A 22 0.92 12.99 -18.72
CA GLU A 22 2.11 12.41 -19.35
C GLU A 22 2.37 10.98 -18.85
N LEU A 23 2.27 10.76 -17.55
CA LEU A 23 2.47 9.45 -16.94
C LEU A 23 1.33 8.48 -17.28
N ASP A 24 0.09 8.95 -17.24
CA ASP A 24 -1.07 8.13 -17.55
C ASP A 24 -1.07 7.65 -19.01
N ARG A 25 -0.48 8.44 -19.93
CA ARG A 25 -0.27 8.01 -21.31
C ARG A 25 0.68 6.82 -21.44
N GLU A 26 1.63 6.68 -20.52
CA GLU A 26 2.61 5.58 -20.52
C GLU A 26 2.13 4.37 -19.71
N PHE A 27 1.56 4.62 -18.53
CA PHE A 27 1.25 3.57 -17.56
C PHE A 27 -0.23 3.16 -17.53
N HIS A 28 -1.12 3.99 -18.08
CA HIS A 28 -2.56 3.77 -18.12
C HIS A 28 -3.14 3.42 -16.74
N PHE A 29 -3.15 4.39 -15.83
CA PHE A 29 -3.59 4.17 -14.46
C PHE A 29 -5.09 3.87 -14.39
N GLU A 30 -5.44 2.82 -13.66
CA GLU A 30 -6.83 2.40 -13.48
C GLU A 30 -7.42 2.84 -12.13
N LEU A 31 -6.58 3.27 -11.18
CA LEU A 31 -6.96 3.57 -9.80
C LEU A 31 -6.23 4.81 -9.26
N ASP A 32 -6.99 5.72 -8.64
CA ASP A 32 -6.49 6.85 -7.86
C ASP A 32 -6.82 6.66 -6.36
N PRO A 33 -5.93 6.03 -5.57
CA PRO A 33 -6.24 5.60 -4.21
C PRO A 33 -6.18 6.73 -3.17
N ALA A 34 -5.73 7.92 -3.53
CA ALA A 34 -5.54 9.03 -2.60
C ALA A 34 -6.08 10.33 -3.21
N SER A 35 -7.40 10.41 -3.32
CA SER A 35 -8.10 11.47 -4.02
C SER A 35 -9.25 12.05 -3.21
N THR A 36 -9.91 13.05 -3.77
CA THR A 36 -11.26 13.47 -3.38
C THR A 36 -12.12 13.44 -4.63
N ASP A 37 -13.45 13.47 -4.50
CA ASP A 37 -14.37 13.52 -5.64
C ASP A 37 -14.07 14.65 -6.63
N LYS A 38 -13.44 15.74 -6.15
CA LYS A 38 -13.07 16.91 -6.95
C LYS A 38 -11.69 16.80 -7.59
N SER A 39 -10.80 15.98 -7.05
CA SER A 39 -9.41 15.87 -7.46
C SER A 39 -9.05 14.54 -8.11
N ALA A 40 -10.02 13.62 -8.21
CA ALA A 40 -9.85 12.30 -8.79
C ALA A 40 -9.26 12.37 -10.20
N LYS A 41 -8.23 11.56 -10.43
CA LYS A 41 -7.52 11.45 -11.71
C LYS A 41 -7.95 10.23 -12.52
N CYS A 42 -8.47 9.21 -11.84
CA CYS A 42 -8.95 7.96 -12.43
C CYS A 42 -10.44 7.77 -12.15
N ALA A 43 -11.13 6.98 -12.98
CA ALA A 43 -12.55 6.66 -12.78
C ALA A 43 -12.80 5.85 -11.51
N LYS A 44 -11.92 4.90 -11.20
CA LYS A 44 -11.88 4.24 -9.89
C LYS A 44 -10.99 5.06 -8.98
N HIS A 45 -11.52 5.53 -7.86
CA HIS A 45 -10.75 6.32 -6.90
C HIS A 45 -11.23 6.05 -5.48
N PHE A 46 -10.37 6.33 -4.51
CA PHE A 46 -10.72 6.28 -3.09
C PHE A 46 -10.57 7.66 -2.46
N THR A 47 -11.43 7.92 -1.49
CA THR A 47 -11.53 9.16 -0.73
C THR A 47 -10.94 8.98 0.66
N PRO A 48 -10.69 10.07 1.43
CA PRO A 48 -10.21 9.95 2.80
C PRO A 48 -11.16 9.19 3.74
N ASP A 49 -12.44 9.09 3.37
CA ASP A 49 -13.45 8.35 4.13
C ASP A 49 -13.39 6.83 3.86
N ASP A 50 -12.71 6.42 2.79
CA ASP A 50 -12.54 5.01 2.42
C ASP A 50 -11.37 4.38 3.18
N ASP A 51 -11.63 3.27 3.86
CA ASP A 51 -10.56 2.46 4.48
C ASP A 51 -9.75 1.74 3.40
N GLY A 52 -8.69 2.40 2.93
CA GLY A 52 -7.80 1.90 1.89
C GLY A 52 -7.22 0.51 2.16
N LEU A 53 -7.11 0.05 3.41
CA LEU A 53 -6.61 -1.30 3.71
C LEU A 53 -7.64 -2.40 3.41
N LYS A 54 -8.92 -2.04 3.32
CA LYS A 54 -10.02 -2.95 2.99
C LYS A 54 -10.43 -2.89 1.52
N GLN A 55 -9.96 -1.89 0.79
CA GLN A 55 -10.31 -1.72 -0.61
C GLN A 55 -9.64 -2.76 -1.51
N ASP A 56 -10.27 -3.05 -2.64
CA ASP A 56 -9.64 -3.79 -3.72
C ASP A 56 -8.79 -2.85 -4.58
N TRP A 57 -7.47 -2.99 -4.48
CA TRP A 57 -6.50 -2.19 -5.26
C TRP A 57 -6.35 -2.68 -6.70
N GLY A 58 -6.96 -3.82 -7.06
CA GLY A 58 -6.76 -4.47 -8.35
C GLY A 58 -5.36 -5.04 -8.54
N GLY A 59 -4.96 -5.19 -9.80
CA GLY A 59 -3.66 -5.75 -10.19
C GLY A 59 -3.64 -7.29 -10.25
N VAL A 60 -2.59 -7.83 -10.89
CA VAL A 60 -2.28 -9.26 -10.88
C VAL A 60 -1.64 -9.60 -9.53
N SER A 61 -1.95 -10.74 -8.91
CA SER A 61 -1.25 -11.18 -7.68
C SER A 61 0.26 -11.26 -7.91
N ARG A 62 0.97 -10.19 -7.54
CA ARG A 62 2.43 -10.08 -7.64
C ARG A 62 2.97 -9.94 -6.23
N VAL A 63 3.96 -10.77 -5.90
CA VAL A 63 4.82 -10.50 -4.76
C VAL A 63 5.59 -9.23 -5.10
N LEU A 64 5.57 -8.23 -4.22
CA LEU A 64 6.29 -6.97 -4.40
C LEU A 64 7.75 -7.30 -4.75
N GLN A 65 8.14 -7.05 -6.01
CA GLN A 65 9.53 -7.22 -6.41
C GLN A 65 10.29 -5.98 -5.92
N SER A 66 11.34 -6.18 -5.14
CA SER A 66 12.23 -5.10 -4.75
C SER A 66 12.73 -4.38 -6.02
N ALA A 67 12.58 -3.06 -6.08
CA ALA A 67 13.06 -2.21 -7.18
C ALA A 67 14.58 -2.30 -7.44
N ILE A 68 15.31 -3.00 -6.54
CA ILE A 68 16.77 -3.15 -6.59
C ILE A 68 17.18 -4.43 -7.35
N ARG A 69 16.27 -5.37 -7.62
CA ARG A 69 16.64 -6.66 -8.23
C ARG A 69 16.30 -6.72 -9.72
N PRO A 70 17.28 -7.09 -10.59
CA PRO A 70 17.00 -7.44 -11.97
C PRO A 70 15.94 -8.53 -12.02
N SER A 71 15.03 -8.42 -12.98
CA SER A 71 13.89 -9.31 -13.18
C SER A 71 14.33 -10.69 -13.71
N ASP A 72 14.99 -11.47 -12.87
CA ASP A 72 15.32 -12.85 -13.22
C ASP A 72 14.10 -13.74 -12.95
N ARG A 73 13.21 -13.80 -13.94
CA ARG A 73 11.91 -14.50 -13.88
C ARG A 73 12.04 -16.03 -13.96
N ARG A 74 13.23 -16.59 -13.76
CA ARG A 74 13.42 -18.04 -13.58
C ARG A 74 13.21 -18.41 -12.12
N LEU A 75 11.96 -18.65 -11.76
CA LEU A 75 11.63 -19.40 -10.54
C LEU A 75 12.21 -20.81 -10.66
N GLY A 76 13.36 -21.05 -10.03
CA GLY A 76 13.90 -22.41 -9.88
C GLY A 76 12.96 -23.27 -9.06
N THR A 77 12.81 -24.55 -9.42
CA THR A 77 11.92 -25.54 -8.76
C THR A 77 12.31 -25.93 -7.33
N LYS A 78 13.32 -25.26 -6.75
CA LYS A 78 13.80 -25.57 -5.39
C LYS A 78 12.85 -24.97 -4.35
N ARG A 79 11.88 -25.78 -3.93
CA ARG A 79 11.11 -25.56 -2.71
C ARG A 79 12.06 -25.55 -1.51
N LEU A 80 12.11 -24.44 -0.77
CA LEU A 80 12.77 -24.41 0.54
C LEU A 80 11.91 -25.25 1.51
N ARG A 81 12.45 -26.39 1.93
CA ARG A 81 11.78 -27.30 2.86
C ARG A 81 11.60 -26.55 4.20
N ARG A 82 10.34 -26.35 4.64
CA ARG A 82 10.03 -25.77 5.95
C ARG A 82 10.80 -26.53 7.04
N LYS A 83 11.56 -25.81 7.88
CA LYS A 83 12.04 -26.38 9.15
C LYS A 83 10.83 -26.59 10.07
N PRO A 84 10.77 -27.70 10.82
CA PRO A 84 9.70 -27.91 11.79
C PRO A 84 9.73 -26.80 12.84
N GLU A 85 8.56 -26.25 13.09
CA GLU A 85 8.28 -25.18 14.03
C GLU A 85 8.64 -25.64 15.46
N ALA A 86 9.60 -24.97 16.09
CA ALA A 86 9.80 -25.13 17.53
C ALA A 86 8.58 -24.52 18.22
N ARG A 87 7.86 -25.35 18.98
CA ARG A 87 6.65 -24.96 19.71
C ARG A 87 6.97 -23.78 20.63
N HIS A 88 6.49 -22.59 20.28
CA HIS A 88 6.46 -21.47 21.21
C HIS A 88 5.39 -21.76 22.27
N HIS A 89 5.81 -21.88 23.53
CA HIS A 89 4.88 -21.99 24.66
C HIS A 89 4.01 -20.73 24.71
N ARG A 90 2.70 -20.90 24.44
CA ARG A 90 1.68 -19.91 24.72
C ARG A 90 1.64 -19.66 26.23
N GLY A 91 2.14 -18.53 26.69
CA GLY A 91 1.83 -18.00 28.02
C GLY A 91 0.48 -17.29 27.95
N TYR A 92 -0.51 -17.80 28.68
CA TYR A 92 -1.79 -17.13 28.87
C TYR A 92 -1.59 -16.00 29.89
N ALA A 93 -2.03 -14.78 29.56
CA ALA A 93 -2.18 -13.72 30.55
C ALA A 93 -3.44 -14.03 31.37
N HIS A 94 -3.25 -14.38 32.64
CA HIS A 94 -4.35 -14.50 33.58
C HIS A 94 -4.96 -13.12 33.82
N SER A 95 -6.23 -12.97 33.46
CA SER A 95 -7.09 -11.90 33.94
C SER A 95 -7.35 -12.08 35.43
N PHE A 96 -6.98 -11.10 36.24
CA PHE A 96 -7.48 -10.96 37.60
C PHE A 96 -8.55 -9.87 37.59
N ALA A 97 -9.78 -10.28 37.89
CA ALA A 97 -10.83 -9.42 38.40
C ALA A 97 -10.65 -9.34 39.92
N ASP A 98 -10.70 -8.12 40.46
CA ASP A 98 -11.58 -7.69 41.56
C ASP A 98 -11.63 -6.16 41.58
#